data_AF-A0A8C0KVT8-F1
#
_entry.id   AF-A0A8C0KVT8-F1
#
_cell.length_a   1.000
_cell.length_b   1.000
_cell.length_c   1.000
_cell.angle_alpha   90.00
_cell.angle_beta   90.00
_cell.angle_gamma   90.00
#
_symmetry.space_group_name_H-M   'P 1'
#
loop_
_entity.id
_entity.type
_entity.pdbx_description
1 polymer ?
#
loop_
_entity_poly.entity_id
_entity_poly.type
_entity_poly.pdbx_seq_one_letter_code
_entity_poly.pdbx_strand_id
1 'polypeptide(L)'
;MCALNLFDVFIELQSRDDLLRIIEMERLQLHRELLKIGECQNTQENKKRVESSYSPSTKELERKRKELFSVTLDQQNHEKELNKIRSQLYQEEEYHGSEQERMRNEISDLTEELHQKEITIATIMKKAALLERQLKMELEIKEKMLAKQQVSDMRYKAVRTENTHLKGMMGDLDPGQYMSMDFTNREHSRHTSINKLEYENERLRNDLAKLRANDKSAWANQNTYEEMGRYTYQNQIKMEKHEDRLSQDREPNRSATPPLPSLPFQTKEMTSPLVSDDEVFPLSPPDIVFPASLAAQHYLLEEEKRAKEFEKLLNTHIDELQRHTEFTLNKYTKLKQNRHI
;
A
#
# COMPACT_ATOMS: atom_id res chain seq x y z
N MET A 1 -31.90 -86.53 -149.49
CA MET A 1 -32.58 -85.49 -148.69
C MET A 1 -32.43 -85.64 -147.17
N CYS A 2 -31.78 -86.69 -146.61
CA CYS A 2 -31.68 -86.89 -145.16
C CYS A 2 -30.44 -86.30 -144.46
N ALA A 3 -29.44 -85.79 -145.21
CA ALA A 3 -28.18 -85.30 -144.62
C ALA A 3 -28.19 -83.79 -144.28
N LEU A 4 -29.10 -83.00 -144.83
CA LEU A 4 -29.18 -81.54 -144.61
C LEU A 4 -29.87 -81.18 -143.28
N ASN A 5 -30.90 -81.94 -142.86
CA ASN A 5 -31.63 -81.66 -141.61
C ASN A 5 -30.80 -81.89 -140.33
N LEU A 6 -29.77 -82.72 -140.37
CA LEU A 6 -28.94 -83.02 -139.19
C LEU A 6 -27.92 -81.91 -138.91
N PHE A 7 -27.47 -81.22 -139.96
CA PHE A 7 -26.51 -80.14 -139.85
C PHE A 7 -27.15 -78.87 -139.28
N ASP A 8 -28.38 -78.54 -139.69
CA ASP A 8 -29.10 -77.39 -139.15
C ASP A 8 -29.43 -77.55 -137.66
N VAL A 9 -29.83 -78.76 -137.24
CA VAL A 9 -30.07 -79.08 -135.81
C VAL A 9 -28.78 -78.99 -134.99
N PHE A 10 -27.63 -79.34 -135.57
CA PHE A 10 -26.33 -79.20 -134.91
C PHE A 10 -25.96 -77.73 -134.70
N ILE A 11 -26.14 -76.87 -135.71
CA ILE A 11 -25.89 -75.42 -135.60
C ILE A 11 -26.83 -74.76 -134.58
N GLU A 12 -28.10 -75.17 -134.53
CA GLU A 12 -29.06 -74.62 -133.57
C GLU A 12 -28.74 -75.03 -132.13
N LEU A 13 -28.34 -76.29 -131.89
CA LEU A 13 -27.87 -76.74 -130.57
C LEU A 13 -26.61 -76.01 -130.14
N GLN A 14 -25.64 -75.84 -131.04
CA GLN A 14 -24.43 -75.06 -130.81
C GLN A 14 -24.78 -73.61 -130.41
N SER A 15 -25.73 -72.99 -131.12
CA SER A 15 -26.20 -71.63 -130.81
C SER A 15 -26.92 -71.54 -129.47
N ARG A 16 -27.70 -72.57 -129.07
CA ARG A 16 -28.32 -72.64 -127.74
C ARG A 16 -27.28 -72.78 -126.64
N ASP A 17 -26.25 -73.59 -126.85
CA ASP A 17 -25.16 -73.75 -125.88
C ASP A 17 -24.33 -72.47 -125.74
N ASP A 18 -24.10 -71.75 -126.83
CA ASP A 18 -23.45 -70.44 -126.81
C ASP A 18 -24.29 -69.40 -126.06
N LEU A 19 -25.61 -69.36 -126.29
CA LEU A 19 -26.53 -68.51 -125.54
C LEU A 19 -26.56 -68.89 -124.05
N LEU A 20 -26.57 -70.18 -123.73
CA LEU A 20 -26.54 -70.66 -122.35
C LEU A 20 -25.24 -70.24 -121.64
N ARG A 21 -24.10 -70.31 -122.33
CA ARG A 21 -22.81 -69.79 -121.84
C ARG A 21 -22.86 -68.30 -121.54
N ILE A 22 -23.48 -67.51 -122.42
CA ILE A 22 -23.63 -66.06 -122.24
C ILE A 22 -24.50 -65.77 -121.00
N ILE A 23 -25.64 -66.45 -120.86
CA ILE A 23 -26.54 -66.28 -119.71
C ILE A 23 -25.86 -66.71 -118.40
N GLU A 24 -25.10 -67.82 -118.42
CA GLU A 24 -24.34 -68.29 -117.25
C GLU A 24 -23.26 -67.26 -116.84
N MET A 25 -22.59 -66.65 -117.83
CA MET A 25 -21.63 -65.56 -117.60
C MET A 25 -22.30 -64.29 -117.04
N GLU A 26 -23.46 -63.89 -117.56
CA GLU A 26 -24.22 -62.75 -117.03
C GLU A 26 -24.72 -63.00 -115.61
N ARG A 27 -25.20 -64.21 -115.31
CA ARG A 27 -25.62 -64.59 -113.94
C ARG A 27 -24.45 -64.46 -112.96
N LEU A 28 -23.26 -64.93 -113.35
CA LEU A 28 -22.05 -64.82 -112.53
C LEU A 28 -21.60 -63.37 -112.37
N GLN A 29 -21.72 -62.56 -113.42
CA GLN A 29 -21.40 -61.13 -113.37
C GLN A 29 -22.35 -60.38 -112.42
N LEU A 30 -23.66 -60.62 -112.51
CA LEU A 30 -24.65 -60.01 -111.61
C LEU A 30 -24.44 -60.42 -110.15
N HIS A 31 -24.11 -61.70 -109.89
CA HIS A 31 -23.76 -62.14 -108.54
C HIS A 31 -22.55 -61.40 -107.98
N ARG A 32 -21.52 -61.16 -108.81
CA ARG A 32 -20.33 -60.41 -108.42
C ARG A 32 -20.65 -58.95 -108.11
N GLU A 33 -21.51 -58.32 -108.91
CA GLU A 33 -21.94 -56.93 -108.68
C GLU A 33 -22.85 -56.79 -107.44
N LEU A 34 -23.76 -57.73 -107.20
CA LEU A 34 -24.57 -57.74 -105.97
C LEU A 34 -23.71 -57.89 -104.72
N LEU A 35 -22.66 -58.72 -104.76
CA LEU A 35 -21.73 -58.86 -103.65
C LEU A 35 -21.00 -57.54 -103.36
N LYS A 36 -20.50 -56.85 -104.40
CA LYS A 36 -19.87 -55.53 -104.26
C LYS A 36 -20.82 -54.48 -103.68
N ILE A 37 -22.07 -54.44 -104.14
CA ILE A 37 -23.07 -53.48 -103.64
C ILE A 37 -23.34 -53.73 -102.14
N GLY A 38 -23.48 -55.00 -101.74
CA GLY A 38 -23.65 -55.36 -100.33
C GLY A 38 -22.48 -54.92 -99.43
N GLU A 39 -21.25 -55.09 -99.90
CA GLU A 39 -20.04 -54.64 -99.19
C GLU A 39 -19.97 -53.10 -99.09
N CYS A 40 -20.28 -52.37 -100.17
CA CYS A 40 -20.32 -50.91 -100.17
C CYS A 40 -21.40 -50.36 -99.23
N GLN A 41 -22.57 -50.99 -99.18
CA GLN A 41 -23.66 -50.56 -98.32
C GLN A 41 -23.36 -50.82 -96.84
N ASN A 42 -22.78 -51.98 -96.51
CA ASN A 42 -22.37 -52.34 -95.16
C ASN A 42 -21.25 -51.41 -94.64
N THR A 43 -20.23 -51.14 -95.46
CA THR A 43 -19.15 -50.22 -95.09
C THR A 43 -19.66 -48.78 -94.87
N GLN A 44 -20.61 -48.31 -95.67
CA GLN A 44 -21.23 -46.99 -95.49
C GLN A 44 -22.12 -46.92 -94.24
N GLU A 45 -22.92 -47.95 -93.96
CA GLU A 45 -23.75 -48.02 -92.75
C GLU A 45 -22.89 -48.08 -91.49
N ASN A 46 -21.83 -48.90 -91.48
CA ASN A 46 -20.87 -48.96 -90.38
C ASN A 46 -20.20 -47.61 -90.14
N LYS A 47 -19.78 -46.90 -91.20
CA LYS A 47 -19.20 -45.55 -91.06
C LYS A 47 -20.19 -44.56 -90.44
N LYS A 48 -21.45 -44.55 -90.90
CA LYS A 48 -22.51 -43.67 -90.34
C LYS A 48 -22.84 -44.02 -88.89
N ARG A 49 -22.90 -45.31 -88.55
CA ARG A 49 -23.13 -45.78 -87.18
C ARG A 49 -22.01 -45.36 -86.23
N VAL A 50 -20.76 -45.47 -86.69
CA VAL A 50 -19.57 -45.01 -85.97
C VAL A 50 -19.62 -43.48 -85.80
N GLU A 51 -19.72 -42.70 -86.86
CA GLU A 51 -19.75 -41.23 -86.80
C GLU A 51 -20.90 -40.68 -85.92
N SER A 52 -22.09 -41.29 -85.99
CA SER A 52 -23.23 -40.95 -85.13
C SER A 52 -22.96 -41.25 -83.65
N SER A 53 -22.28 -42.35 -83.36
CA SER A 53 -21.93 -42.73 -81.98
C SER A 53 -20.86 -41.82 -81.37
N TYR A 54 -19.94 -41.28 -82.18
CA TYR A 54 -18.86 -40.40 -81.72
C TYR A 54 -19.24 -38.90 -81.64
N SER A 55 -20.29 -38.44 -82.34
CA SER A 55 -20.66 -37.01 -82.38
C SER A 55 -21.21 -36.44 -81.05
N PRO A 56 -22.07 -37.14 -80.29
CA PRO A 56 -22.51 -36.66 -78.97
C PRO A 56 -21.38 -36.65 -77.94
N SER A 57 -20.54 -37.69 -77.96
CA SER A 57 -19.39 -37.86 -77.06
C SER A 57 -18.35 -36.75 -77.23
N THR A 58 -18.04 -36.38 -78.47
CA THR A 58 -17.09 -35.29 -78.78
C THR A 58 -17.60 -33.92 -78.32
N LYS A 59 -18.89 -33.61 -78.50
CA LYS A 59 -19.50 -32.36 -77.99
C LYS A 59 -19.54 -32.32 -76.46
N GLU A 60 -19.82 -33.44 -75.80
CA GLU A 60 -19.80 -33.53 -74.34
C GLU A 60 -18.38 -33.35 -73.78
N LEU A 61 -17.38 -33.96 -74.43
CA LEU A 61 -15.97 -33.82 -74.07
C LEU A 61 -15.48 -32.38 -74.26
N GLU A 62 -15.96 -31.68 -75.29
CA GLU A 62 -15.67 -30.26 -75.51
C GLU A 62 -16.35 -29.34 -74.47
N ARG A 63 -17.58 -29.65 -74.03
CA ARG A 63 -18.23 -28.94 -72.92
C ARG A 63 -17.48 -29.14 -71.60
N LYS A 64 -17.16 -30.39 -71.26
CA LYS A 64 -16.35 -30.74 -70.09
C LYS A 64 -15.00 -30.03 -70.11
N ARG A 65 -14.38 -29.89 -71.29
CA ARG A 65 -13.13 -29.13 -71.46
C ARG A 65 -13.31 -27.65 -71.13
N LYS A 66 -14.37 -27.00 -71.62
CA LYS A 66 -14.69 -25.58 -71.35
C LYS A 66 -15.02 -25.34 -69.87
N GLU A 67 -15.77 -26.25 -69.25
CA GLU A 67 -16.04 -26.23 -67.82
C GLU A 67 -14.73 -26.36 -67.01
N LEU A 68 -13.84 -27.29 -67.36
CA LEU A 68 -12.55 -27.45 -66.69
C LEU A 68 -11.69 -26.19 -66.75
N PHE A 69 -11.64 -25.52 -67.91
CA PHE A 69 -10.92 -24.25 -68.06
C PHE A 69 -11.51 -23.14 -67.19
N SER A 70 -12.84 -23.07 -67.08
CA SER A 70 -13.53 -22.10 -66.24
C SER A 70 -13.22 -22.34 -64.75
N VAL A 71 -13.31 -23.61 -64.31
CA VAL A 71 -12.96 -24.02 -62.95
C VAL A 71 -11.49 -23.75 -62.63
N THR A 72 -10.58 -23.96 -63.60
CA THR A 72 -9.14 -23.68 -63.40
C THR A 72 -8.88 -22.18 -63.20
N LEU A 73 -9.58 -21.33 -63.95
CA LEU A 73 -9.48 -19.87 -63.80
C LEU A 73 -10.04 -19.41 -62.45
N ASP A 74 -11.19 -19.94 -62.04
CA ASP A 74 -11.79 -19.66 -60.73
C ASP A 74 -10.88 -20.12 -59.60
N GLN A 75 -10.26 -21.29 -59.72
CA GLN A 75 -9.30 -21.80 -58.74
C GLN A 75 -8.07 -20.89 -58.60
N GLN A 76 -7.53 -20.39 -59.71
CA GLN A 76 -6.44 -19.42 -59.68
C GLN A 76 -6.87 -18.09 -59.01
N ASN A 77 -8.12 -17.70 -59.18
CA ASN A 77 -8.67 -16.49 -58.56
C ASN A 77 -8.85 -16.69 -57.04
N HIS A 78 -9.38 -17.84 -56.63
CA HIS A 78 -9.48 -18.23 -55.22
C HIS A 78 -8.10 -18.31 -54.56
N GLU A 79 -7.08 -18.81 -55.24
CA GLU A 79 -5.71 -18.87 -54.73
C GLU A 79 -5.12 -17.46 -54.52
N LYS A 80 -5.40 -16.51 -55.42
CA LYS A 80 -4.99 -15.10 -55.25
C LYS A 80 -5.69 -14.46 -54.06
N GLU A 81 -6.99 -14.66 -53.90
CA GLU A 81 -7.73 -14.13 -52.75
C GLU A 81 -7.26 -14.77 -51.43
N LEU A 82 -6.98 -16.08 -51.41
CA LEU A 82 -6.40 -16.74 -50.24
C LEU A 82 -5.02 -16.18 -49.88
N ASN A 83 -4.16 -15.93 -50.87
CA ASN A 83 -2.86 -15.32 -50.63
C ASN A 83 -2.99 -13.89 -50.12
N LYS A 84 -3.94 -13.11 -50.64
CA LYS A 84 -4.24 -11.75 -50.16
C LYS A 84 -4.72 -11.75 -48.71
N ILE A 85 -5.67 -12.62 -48.36
CA ILE A 85 -6.16 -12.79 -46.99
C ILE A 85 -5.02 -13.21 -46.06
N ARG A 86 -4.17 -14.15 -46.49
CA ARG A 86 -3.01 -14.60 -45.71
C ARG A 86 -2.01 -13.46 -45.47
N SER A 87 -1.69 -12.66 -46.48
CA SER A 87 -0.80 -11.51 -46.33
C SER A 87 -1.40 -10.44 -45.40
N GLN A 88 -2.70 -10.18 -45.51
CA GLN A 88 -3.39 -9.25 -44.61
C GLN A 88 -3.35 -9.74 -43.16
N LEU A 89 -3.62 -11.03 -42.93
CA LEU A 89 -3.53 -11.64 -41.60
C LEU A 89 -2.14 -11.49 -40.99
N TYR A 90 -1.06 -11.77 -41.75
CA TYR A 90 0.29 -11.61 -41.22
C TYR A 90 0.61 -10.16 -40.85
N GLN A 91 0.21 -9.22 -41.69
CA GLN A 91 0.47 -7.79 -41.44
C GLN A 91 -0.34 -7.27 -40.25
N GLU A 92 -1.58 -7.72 -40.12
CA GLU A 92 -2.45 -7.38 -39.01
C GLU A 92 -1.99 -8.05 -37.70
N GLU A 93 -1.53 -9.30 -37.75
CA GLU A 93 -0.96 -10.01 -36.60
C GLU A 93 0.34 -9.35 -36.10
N GLU A 94 1.20 -8.87 -37.00
CA GLU A 94 2.41 -8.12 -36.63
C GLU A 94 2.05 -6.76 -35.98
N TYR A 95 1.08 -6.04 -36.57
CA TYR A 95 0.58 -4.80 -35.99
C TYR A 95 -0.03 -5.02 -34.61
N HIS A 96 -0.95 -5.98 -34.47
CA HIS A 96 -1.57 -6.33 -33.18
C HIS A 96 -0.53 -6.83 -32.18
N GLY A 97 0.48 -7.59 -32.61
CA GLY A 97 1.59 -8.02 -31.78
C GLY A 97 2.38 -6.83 -31.22
N SER A 98 2.64 -5.82 -32.05
CA SER A 98 3.31 -4.59 -31.63
C SER A 98 2.45 -3.76 -30.67
N GLU A 99 1.15 -3.60 -30.93
CA GLU A 99 0.20 -2.92 -30.04
C GLU A 99 0.13 -3.62 -28.68
N GLN A 100 0.00 -4.95 -28.69
CA GLN A 100 -0.07 -5.75 -27.47
C GLN A 100 1.23 -5.67 -26.67
N GLU A 101 2.38 -5.61 -27.34
CA GLU A 101 3.68 -5.39 -26.66
C GLU A 101 3.76 -4.01 -26.02
N ARG A 102 3.28 -2.95 -26.70
CA ARG A 102 3.20 -1.61 -26.09
C ARG A 102 2.31 -1.61 -24.86
N MET A 103 1.15 -2.26 -24.93
CA MET A 103 0.26 -2.40 -23.77
C MET A 103 0.92 -3.20 -22.64
N ARG A 104 1.64 -4.28 -22.95
CA ARG A 104 2.40 -5.04 -21.93
C ARG A 104 3.44 -4.17 -21.24
N ASN A 105 4.18 -3.37 -21.99
CA ASN A 105 5.18 -2.46 -21.44
C ASN A 105 4.55 -1.38 -20.56
N GLU A 106 3.46 -0.75 -21.01
CA GLU A 106 2.74 0.24 -20.19
C GLU A 106 2.19 -0.37 -18.89
N ILE A 107 1.64 -1.58 -18.94
CA ILE A 107 1.19 -2.29 -17.74
C ILE A 107 2.36 -2.56 -16.79
N SER A 108 3.52 -2.98 -17.32
CA SER A 108 4.73 -3.20 -16.51
C SER A 108 5.21 -1.90 -15.85
N ASP A 109 5.31 -0.80 -16.61
CA ASP A 109 5.75 0.51 -16.12
C ASP A 109 4.80 1.01 -15.01
N LEU A 110 3.48 0.93 -15.23
CA LEU A 110 2.48 1.32 -14.24
C LEU A 110 2.53 0.43 -12.98
N THR A 111 2.81 -0.86 -13.14
CA THR A 111 2.96 -1.79 -12.02
C THR A 111 4.19 -1.47 -11.18
N GLU A 112 5.31 -1.13 -11.82
CA GLU A 112 6.52 -0.69 -11.13
C GLU A 112 6.31 0.64 -10.40
N GLU A 113 5.67 1.61 -11.06
CA GLU A 113 5.35 2.91 -10.43
C GLU A 113 4.45 2.73 -9.21
N LEU A 114 3.44 1.86 -9.29
CA LEU A 114 2.57 1.53 -8.18
C LEU A 114 3.35 0.95 -7.01
N HIS A 115 4.22 -0.04 -7.26
CA HIS A 115 5.04 -0.64 -6.23
C HIS A 115 5.97 0.38 -5.54
N GLN A 116 6.57 1.29 -6.32
CA GLN A 116 7.41 2.36 -5.79
C GLN A 116 6.62 3.34 -4.92
N LYS A 117 5.37 3.65 -5.29
CA LYS A 117 4.45 4.46 -4.47
C LYS A 117 4.10 3.75 -3.16
N GLU A 118 3.83 2.44 -3.17
CA GLU A 118 3.56 1.66 -1.96
C GLU A 118 4.74 1.72 -0.97
N ILE A 119 5.97 1.54 -1.46
CA ILE A 119 7.19 1.66 -0.66
C ILE A 119 7.31 3.07 -0.05
N THR A 120 7.03 4.09 -0.86
CA THR A 120 7.11 5.49 -0.45
C THR A 120 6.08 5.79 0.64
N ILE A 121 4.83 5.35 0.47
CA ILE A 121 3.75 5.48 1.45
C ILE A 121 4.14 4.78 2.76
N ALA A 122 4.61 3.53 2.70
CA ALA A 122 5.04 2.78 3.89
C ALA A 122 6.16 3.52 4.66
N THR A 123 7.10 4.12 3.92
CA THR A 123 8.20 4.91 4.50
C THR A 123 7.69 6.18 5.18
N ILE A 124 6.80 6.93 4.52
CA ILE A 124 6.20 8.15 5.07
C ILE A 124 5.36 7.82 6.30
N MET A 125 4.55 6.76 6.25
CA MET A 125 3.75 6.30 7.38
C MET A 125 4.61 5.95 8.60
N LYS A 126 5.73 5.24 8.38
CA LYS A 126 6.68 4.93 9.46
C LYS A 126 7.27 6.20 10.08
N LYS A 127 7.62 7.20 9.26
CA LYS A 127 8.12 8.51 9.75
C LYS A 127 7.03 9.28 10.51
N ALA A 128 5.80 9.29 10.00
CA ALA A 128 4.67 9.94 10.65
C ALA A 128 4.40 9.34 12.04
N ALA A 129 4.36 8.01 12.16
CA ALA A 129 4.15 7.33 13.43
C ALA A 129 5.26 7.63 14.46
N LEU A 130 6.52 7.79 14.02
CA LEU A 130 7.62 8.19 14.90
C LEU A 130 7.44 9.63 15.41
N LEU A 131 7.07 10.57 14.52
CA LEU A 131 6.81 11.95 14.88
C LEU A 131 5.61 12.08 15.81
N GLU A 132 4.52 11.35 15.58
CA GLU A 132 3.36 11.29 16.47
C GLU A 132 3.75 10.83 17.88
N ARG A 133 4.58 9.78 17.98
CA ARG A 133 5.08 9.31 19.28
C ARG A 133 5.96 10.35 19.96
N GLN A 134 6.81 11.04 19.23
CA GLN A 134 7.65 12.12 19.77
C GLN A 134 6.80 13.27 20.31
N LEU A 135 5.84 13.76 19.52
CA LEU A 135 4.94 14.84 19.92
C LEU A 135 4.12 14.48 21.15
N LYS A 136 3.64 13.22 21.23
CA LYS A 136 2.91 12.74 22.41
C LYS A 136 3.75 12.78 23.69
N MET A 137 5.02 12.37 23.62
CA MET A 137 5.93 12.45 24.76
C MET A 137 6.26 13.91 25.13
N GLU A 138 6.49 14.78 24.16
CA GLU A 138 6.73 16.21 24.40
C GLU A 138 5.53 16.89 25.08
N LEU A 139 4.31 16.56 24.64
CA LEU A 139 3.07 17.03 25.28
C LEU A 139 2.98 16.55 26.73
N GLU A 140 3.20 15.27 26.99
CA GLU A 140 3.17 14.72 28.35
C GLU A 140 4.22 15.38 29.27
N ILE A 141 5.42 15.66 28.76
CA ILE A 141 6.46 16.40 29.49
C ILE A 141 5.99 17.82 29.80
N LYS A 142 5.41 18.52 28.82
CA LYS A 142 4.88 19.89 29.01
C LYS A 142 3.73 19.92 30.02
N GLU A 143 2.82 18.96 30.00
CA GLU A 143 1.75 18.82 30.99
C GLU A 143 2.30 18.62 32.41
N LYS A 144 3.31 17.74 32.57
CA LYS A 144 3.99 17.53 33.86
C LYS A 144 4.71 18.80 34.34
N MET A 145 5.35 19.56 33.45
CA MET A 145 5.98 20.83 33.80
C MET A 145 4.94 21.88 34.21
N LEU A 146 3.83 21.97 33.50
CA LEU A 146 2.75 22.89 33.82
C LEU A 146 2.16 22.59 35.21
N ALA A 147 1.92 21.32 35.53
CA ALA A 147 1.45 20.92 36.86
C ALA A 147 2.44 21.31 37.97
N LYS A 148 3.75 21.11 37.75
CA LYS A 148 4.80 21.56 38.69
C LYS A 148 4.80 23.08 38.85
N GLN A 149 4.64 23.82 37.77
CA GLN A 149 4.57 25.29 37.79
C GLN A 149 3.36 25.78 38.59
N GLN A 150 2.18 25.17 38.42
CA GLN A 150 0.98 25.52 39.18
C GLN A 150 1.17 25.32 40.69
N VAL A 151 1.79 24.20 41.09
CA VAL A 151 2.10 23.94 42.51
C VAL A 151 3.08 24.98 43.06
N SER A 152 4.10 25.34 42.29
CA SER A 152 5.07 26.38 42.66
C SER A 152 4.38 27.74 42.85
N ASP A 153 3.50 28.13 41.91
CA ASP A 153 2.75 29.39 41.98
C ASP A 153 1.81 29.43 43.20
N MET A 154 1.13 28.33 43.52
CA MET A 154 0.32 28.23 44.74
C MET A 154 1.17 28.39 46.01
N ARG A 155 2.33 27.73 46.09
CA ARG A 155 3.24 27.88 47.23
C ARG A 155 3.76 29.31 47.36
N TYR A 156 4.13 29.92 46.25
CA TYR A 156 4.59 31.31 46.23
C TYR A 156 3.50 32.28 46.68
N LYS A 157 2.25 32.10 46.22
CA LYS A 157 1.09 32.88 46.70
C LYS A 157 0.86 32.71 48.20
N ALA A 158 0.95 31.47 48.72
CA ALA A 158 0.81 31.20 50.16
C ALA A 158 1.89 31.93 50.98
N VAL A 159 3.17 31.80 50.59
CA VAL A 159 4.29 32.48 51.26
C VAL A 159 4.14 34.00 51.16
N ARG A 160 3.65 34.54 50.04
CA ARG A 160 3.36 35.96 49.89
C ARG A 160 2.27 36.42 50.86
N THR A 161 1.19 35.67 51.00
CA THR A 161 0.11 36.00 51.96
C THR A 161 0.60 35.93 53.40
N GLU A 162 1.41 34.93 53.74
CA GLU A 162 2.03 34.81 55.06
C GLU A 162 2.97 35.98 55.35
N ASN A 163 3.87 36.34 54.42
CA ASN A 163 4.73 37.50 54.56
C ASN A 163 3.95 38.80 54.71
N THR A 164 2.82 38.94 54.00
CA THR A 164 1.94 40.11 54.15
C THR A 164 1.31 40.14 55.54
N HIS A 165 0.87 38.99 56.04
CA HIS A 165 0.30 38.87 57.39
C HIS A 165 1.35 39.18 58.47
N LEU A 166 2.55 38.57 58.38
CA LEU A 166 3.66 38.84 59.28
C LEU A 166 4.07 40.31 59.25
N LYS A 167 4.17 40.92 58.06
CA LYS A 167 4.41 42.37 57.92
C LYS A 167 3.33 43.19 58.61
N GLY A 168 2.06 42.80 58.48
CA GLY A 168 0.95 43.43 59.17
C GLY A 168 1.03 43.29 60.71
N MET A 169 1.40 42.12 61.21
CA MET A 169 1.61 41.87 62.65
C MET A 169 2.82 42.61 63.22
N MET A 170 3.85 42.82 62.40
CA MET A 170 4.98 43.66 62.76
C MET A 170 4.61 45.15 62.79
N GLY A 171 3.48 45.58 62.21
CA GLY A 171 3.09 47.00 62.17
C GLY A 171 4.11 47.88 61.42
N ASP A 172 3.95 49.21 61.49
CA ASP A 172 4.94 50.20 61.00
C ASP A 172 6.16 50.28 61.93
N LEU A 173 6.70 49.13 62.34
CA LEU A 173 7.98 49.07 63.04
C LEU A 173 9.06 49.52 62.06
N ASP A 174 9.53 50.75 62.25
CA ASP A 174 10.78 51.22 61.66
C ASP A 174 11.86 50.19 61.98
N PRO A 175 12.51 49.56 60.98
CA PRO A 175 13.56 48.56 61.20
C PRO A 175 14.67 49.06 62.15
N GLY A 176 14.84 50.38 62.28
CA GLY A 176 15.75 51.01 63.24
C GLY A 176 15.36 50.85 64.71
N GLN A 177 14.06 50.75 65.06
CA GLN A 177 13.60 50.64 66.45
C GLN A 177 13.63 49.22 67.02
N TYR A 178 13.61 48.17 66.19
CA TYR A 178 13.65 46.78 66.67
C TYR A 178 15.00 46.41 67.31
N MET A 179 16.09 47.04 66.88
CA MET A 179 17.40 46.94 67.54
C MET A 179 17.52 47.84 68.78
N SER A 180 16.53 48.70 69.02
CA SER A 180 16.41 49.65 70.12
C SER A 180 15.20 49.35 71.01
N MET A 181 14.82 48.08 71.15
CA MET A 181 14.09 47.68 72.35
C MET A 181 15.00 47.91 73.54
N ASP A 182 14.49 48.53 74.60
CA ASP A 182 15.20 48.75 75.87
C ASP A 182 15.56 47.40 76.53
N PHE A 183 16.55 46.70 75.97
CA PHE A 183 17.17 45.54 76.60
C PHE A 183 17.70 45.92 77.96
N THR A 184 18.18 47.16 78.12
CA THR A 184 18.75 47.69 79.36
C THR A 184 17.86 47.42 80.57
N ASN A 185 16.55 47.71 80.54
CA ASN A 185 15.72 47.58 81.73
C ASN A 185 15.47 46.11 82.15
N ARG A 186 15.23 45.22 81.16
CA ARG A 186 15.08 43.77 81.42
C ARG A 186 16.40 43.12 81.79
N GLU A 187 17.48 43.50 81.12
CA GLU A 187 18.85 43.03 81.36
C GLU A 187 19.32 43.45 82.75
N HIS A 188 19.06 44.68 83.18
CA HIS A 188 19.40 45.18 84.52
C HIS A 188 18.59 44.48 85.61
N SER A 189 17.31 44.20 85.37
CA SER A 189 16.48 43.40 86.29
C SER A 189 17.00 41.97 86.43
N ARG A 190 17.41 41.34 85.32
CA ARG A 190 18.04 40.02 85.32
C ARG A 190 19.38 40.02 86.04
N HIS A 191 20.26 40.99 85.77
CA HIS A 191 21.55 41.13 86.44
C HIS A 191 21.41 41.35 87.95
N THR A 192 20.46 42.19 88.37
CA THR A 192 20.18 42.43 89.80
C THR A 192 19.70 41.15 90.50
N SER A 193 18.85 40.37 89.82
CA SER A 193 18.35 39.10 90.35
C SER A 193 19.45 38.04 90.44
N ILE A 194 20.31 37.95 89.43
CA ILE A 194 21.46 37.04 89.40
C ILE A 194 22.43 37.39 90.54
N ASN A 195 22.81 38.65 90.72
CA ASN A 195 23.68 39.06 91.82
C ASN A 195 23.11 38.75 93.21
N LYS A 196 21.80 38.91 93.41
CA LYS A 196 21.14 38.54 94.68
C LYS A 196 21.25 37.04 94.94
N LEU A 197 20.98 36.22 93.92
CA LEU A 197 21.09 34.77 94.03
C LEU A 197 22.52 34.32 94.24
N GLU A 198 23.50 34.95 93.60
CA GLU A 198 24.93 34.65 93.80
C GLU A 198 25.37 34.95 95.23
N TYR A 199 24.98 36.11 95.78
CA TYR A 199 25.27 36.46 97.16
C TYR A 199 24.66 35.45 98.15
N GLU A 200 23.39 35.06 97.92
CA GLU A 200 22.75 34.04 98.75
C GLU A 200 23.42 32.67 98.58
N ASN A 201 23.81 32.29 97.37
CA ASN A 201 24.52 31.03 97.12
C ASN A 201 25.86 31.00 97.86
N GLU A 202 26.61 32.10 97.85
CA GLU A 202 27.89 32.19 98.56
C GLU A 202 27.70 32.17 100.09
N ARG A 203 26.62 32.78 100.58
CA ARG A 203 26.22 32.68 101.99
C ARG A 203 25.89 31.24 102.38
N LEU A 204 25.06 30.57 101.58
CA LEU A 204 24.69 29.17 101.79
C LEU A 204 25.88 28.23 101.68
N ARG A 205 26.83 28.48 100.77
CA ARG A 205 28.10 27.74 100.67
C ARG A 205 28.96 27.92 101.91
N ASN A 206 29.04 29.15 102.43
CA ASN A 206 29.72 29.41 103.70
C ASN A 206 29.02 28.71 104.87
N ASP A 207 27.70 28.74 104.93
CA ASP A 207 26.93 28.06 105.98
C ASP A 207 27.07 26.53 105.87
N LEU A 208 27.08 25.98 104.66
CA LEU A 208 27.40 24.57 104.39
C LEU A 208 28.84 24.22 104.78
N ALA A 209 29.80 25.10 104.54
CA ALA A 209 31.19 24.89 104.95
C ALA A 209 31.33 24.92 106.48
N LYS A 210 30.61 25.82 107.17
CA LYS A 210 30.52 25.86 108.63
C LYS A 210 29.82 24.62 109.20
N LEU A 211 28.72 24.19 108.59
CA LEU A 211 28.03 22.95 108.94
C LEU A 211 28.94 21.75 108.74
N ARG A 212 29.64 21.64 107.59
CA ARG A 212 30.63 20.57 107.37
C ARG A 212 31.81 20.64 108.35
N ALA A 213 32.22 21.82 108.79
CA ALA A 213 33.25 21.96 109.82
C ALA A 213 32.73 21.51 111.19
N ASN A 214 31.47 21.77 111.52
CA ASN A 214 30.81 21.29 112.74
C ASN A 214 30.47 19.78 112.69
N ASP A 215 30.03 19.24 111.56
CA ASP A 215 29.69 17.82 111.35
C ASP A 215 30.92 16.92 111.14
N LYS A 216 32.09 17.48 110.82
CA LYS A 216 33.37 16.75 110.83
C LYS A 216 33.78 16.28 112.22
N SER A 217 33.10 16.71 113.29
CA SER A 217 33.24 16.16 114.64
C SER A 217 32.30 14.96 114.92
N ALA A 218 31.32 14.65 114.07
CA ALA A 218 30.24 13.72 114.43
C ALA A 218 30.07 12.48 113.53
N TRP A 219 30.50 12.45 112.26
CA TRP A 219 30.19 11.31 111.37
C TRP A 219 31.33 10.92 110.41
N ALA A 220 32.43 10.39 110.94
CA ALA A 220 33.52 9.81 110.14
C ALA A 220 33.24 8.41 109.55
N ASN A 221 32.03 7.86 109.70
CA ASN A 221 31.71 6.45 109.36
C ASN A 221 30.63 6.26 108.28
N GLN A 222 30.35 7.26 107.45
CA GLN A 222 29.36 7.17 106.36
C GLN A 222 30.01 7.23 104.96
N ASN A 223 31.22 6.68 104.78
CA ASN A 223 31.92 6.75 103.48
C ASN A 223 32.14 5.38 102.82
N THR A 224 31.44 4.33 103.29
CA THR A 224 31.61 2.96 102.78
C THR A 224 30.47 2.50 101.85
N TYR A 225 29.34 3.21 101.79
CA TYR A 225 28.17 2.81 100.99
C TYR A 225 28.05 3.55 99.65
N GLU A 226 28.49 4.82 99.55
CA GLU A 226 28.43 5.59 98.29
C GLU A 226 29.51 5.17 97.28
N GLU A 227 30.62 4.58 97.74
CA GLU A 227 31.75 4.19 96.88
C GLU A 227 31.47 2.92 96.06
N MET A 228 30.63 2.01 96.59
CA MET A 228 30.17 0.79 95.91
C MET A 228 29.21 1.10 94.73
N GLY A 229 28.39 2.16 94.87
CA GLY A 229 27.44 2.61 93.83
C GLY A 229 28.12 3.27 92.62
N ARG A 230 29.29 3.91 92.82
CA ARG A 230 30.04 4.52 91.71
C ARG A 230 30.80 3.50 90.86
N TYR A 231 31.30 2.42 91.47
CA TYR A 231 31.97 1.34 90.74
C TYR A 231 31.01 0.52 89.85
N THR A 232 29.78 0.30 90.31
CA THR A 232 28.77 -0.48 89.58
C THR A 232 28.24 0.27 88.35
N TYR A 233 28.02 1.58 88.45
CA TYR A 233 27.60 2.42 87.31
C TYR A 233 28.72 2.56 86.25
N GLN A 234 29.98 2.64 86.68
CA GLN A 234 31.11 2.74 85.76
C GLN A 234 31.39 1.42 84.99
N ASN A 235 31.07 0.27 85.57
CA ASN A 235 31.17 -1.03 84.90
C ASN A 235 30.05 -1.27 83.87
N GLN A 236 28.83 -0.74 84.08
CA GLN A 236 27.73 -0.83 83.11
C GLN A 236 28.05 -0.09 81.79
N ILE A 237 28.64 1.09 81.86
CA ILE A 237 29.05 1.86 80.66
C ILE A 237 30.18 1.16 79.86
N LYS A 238 31.00 0.33 80.52
CA LYS A 238 32.08 -0.42 79.86
C LYS A 238 31.60 -1.69 79.16
N MET A 239 30.50 -2.31 79.62
CA MET A 239 29.87 -3.46 78.97
C MET A 239 29.06 -3.05 77.73
N GLU A 240 28.37 -1.91 77.76
CA GLU A 240 27.54 -1.40 76.66
C GLU A 240 28.36 -1.03 75.40
N LYS A 241 29.64 -0.68 75.55
CA LYS A 241 30.53 -0.37 74.42
C LYS A 241 31.10 -1.60 73.68
N HIS A 242 30.89 -2.83 74.20
CA HIS A 242 31.41 -4.05 73.58
C HIS A 242 30.34 -4.91 72.87
N GLU A 243 29.05 -4.57 72.94
CA GLU A 243 28.01 -5.26 72.16
C GLU A 243 27.78 -4.68 70.74
N ASP A 244 28.09 -3.40 70.50
CA ASP A 244 27.85 -2.74 69.20
C ASP A 244 28.84 -3.11 68.07
N ARG A 245 29.79 -4.03 68.29
CA ARG A 245 30.72 -4.51 67.24
C ARG A 245 30.44 -5.92 66.72
N LEU A 246 29.35 -6.56 67.14
CA LEU A 246 29.05 -7.97 66.80
C LEU A 246 27.68 -8.15 66.13
N SER A 247 27.34 -7.30 65.16
CA SER A 247 26.16 -7.49 64.30
C SER A 247 26.45 -7.09 62.85
N GLN A 248 27.52 -7.67 62.30
CA GLN A 248 27.72 -7.73 60.86
C GLN A 248 28.60 -8.95 60.55
N ASP A 249 28.00 -10.14 60.44
CA ASP A 249 28.30 -11.06 59.33
C ASP A 249 27.37 -12.30 59.32
N ARG A 250 26.76 -12.55 58.15
CA ARG A 250 26.32 -13.83 57.54
C ARG A 250 24.94 -13.75 56.88
N GLU A 251 24.96 -13.37 55.60
CA GLU A 251 24.14 -14.04 54.59
C GLU A 251 24.71 -15.45 54.29
N PRO A 252 23.91 -16.36 53.71
CA PRO A 252 24.24 -16.77 52.34
C PRO A 252 23.04 -17.06 51.41
N ASN A 253 22.98 -16.28 50.32
CA ASN A 253 22.87 -16.69 48.90
C ASN A 253 21.94 -17.83 48.44
N ARG A 254 21.02 -17.50 47.50
CA ARG A 254 21.00 -18.13 46.14
C ARG A 254 20.41 -17.21 45.04
N SER A 255 21.31 -16.71 44.18
CA SER A 255 21.24 -16.48 42.70
C SER A 255 20.25 -15.47 42.09
N ALA A 256 20.59 -14.63 41.09
CA ALA A 256 21.85 -14.40 40.35
C ALA A 256 21.82 -13.13 39.44
N THR A 257 23.03 -12.59 39.21
CA THR A 257 23.56 -11.89 37.99
C THR A 257 23.74 -10.35 38.05
N PRO A 258 24.91 -9.79 37.62
CA PRO A 258 25.48 -8.54 38.16
C PRO A 258 25.55 -7.34 37.19
N PRO A 259 25.82 -6.10 37.67
CA PRO A 259 26.32 -4.99 36.86
C PRO A 259 27.83 -4.70 37.10
N LEU A 260 28.52 -4.30 36.04
CA LEU A 260 29.93 -3.83 35.97
C LEU A 260 29.98 -2.59 35.03
N PRO A 261 31.06 -1.77 35.02
CA PRO A 261 31.20 -0.56 35.80
C PRO A 261 31.18 0.73 34.95
N SER A 262 31.05 1.86 35.63
CA SER A 262 31.18 3.22 35.10
C SER A 262 32.62 3.57 34.67
N LEU A 263 32.77 4.16 33.48
CA LEU A 263 34.00 4.76 32.93
C LEU A 263 33.64 6.14 32.29
N PRO A 264 34.53 7.16 32.32
CA PRO A 264 34.14 8.56 32.20
C PRO A 264 34.14 9.03 30.74
N PHE A 265 33.16 9.84 30.37
CA PHE A 265 33.08 10.45 29.06
C PHE A 265 33.93 11.73 28.99
N GLN A 266 34.89 11.70 28.07
CA GLN A 266 35.62 12.88 27.62
C GLN A 266 34.69 13.86 26.91
N THR A 267 34.84 15.13 27.26
CA THR A 267 34.42 16.28 26.47
C THR A 267 35.31 16.40 25.23
N LYS A 268 34.70 16.43 24.04
CA LYS A 268 35.31 17.00 22.84
C LYS A 268 34.43 18.14 22.35
N GLU A 269 35.03 19.31 22.36
CA GLU A 269 34.54 20.53 21.75
C GLU A 269 34.32 20.33 20.25
N MET A 270 33.22 20.89 19.75
CA MET A 270 33.12 21.33 18.37
C MET A 270 32.43 22.70 18.39
N THR A 271 33.27 23.70 18.22
CA THR A 271 32.99 25.10 17.88
C THR A 271 31.98 25.24 16.75
N SER A 272 30.97 26.10 16.93
CA SER A 272 30.52 27.00 15.86
C SER A 272 29.84 28.26 16.43
N PRO A 273 30.00 29.44 15.79
CA PRO A 273 29.73 30.74 16.42
C PRO A 273 28.49 31.45 15.85
N LEU A 274 27.73 32.17 16.68
CA LEU A 274 27.21 33.51 16.34
C LEU A 274 26.65 34.24 17.58
N VAL A 275 26.70 35.56 17.46
CA VAL A 275 26.54 36.65 18.42
C VAL A 275 25.09 37.18 18.46
N SER A 276 24.72 37.80 19.60
CA SER A 276 23.60 38.75 19.84
C SER A 276 22.17 38.23 19.67
N ASP A 277 21.15 38.70 20.39
CA ASP A 277 20.99 39.89 21.23
C ASP A 277 19.87 39.65 22.26
N ASP A 278 19.91 40.36 23.38
CA ASP A 278 18.79 40.52 24.30
C ASP A 278 17.66 41.31 23.60
N GLU A 279 16.47 40.75 23.43
CA GLU A 279 15.23 41.54 23.44
C GLU A 279 14.04 40.77 24.03
N VAL A 280 13.40 41.46 24.97
CA VAL A 280 12.16 41.13 25.67
C VAL A 280 11.01 41.01 24.67
N PHE A 281 10.32 39.86 24.64
CA PHE A 281 9.03 39.75 23.97
C PHE A 281 7.89 39.61 24.99
N PRO A 282 6.80 40.40 24.87
CA PRO A 282 5.71 40.42 25.82
C PRO A 282 4.83 39.15 25.70
N LEU A 283 4.45 38.64 26.87
CA LEU A 283 3.44 37.61 27.08
C LEU A 283 2.06 38.14 26.68
N SER A 284 1.50 37.67 25.56
CA SER A 284 0.06 37.51 25.33
C SER A 284 -0.16 36.54 24.16
N PRO A 285 -1.02 35.51 24.28
CA PRO A 285 -1.37 34.67 23.15
C PRO A 285 -2.20 35.49 22.15
N PRO A 286 -1.88 35.50 20.85
CA PRO A 286 -2.84 35.94 19.86
C PRO A 286 -3.96 34.89 19.77
N ASP A 287 -5.21 35.32 19.63
CA ASP A 287 -6.31 34.47 19.19
C ASP A 287 -6.03 34.02 17.75
N ILE A 288 -5.23 32.97 17.58
CA ILE A 288 -4.87 32.44 16.26
C ILE A 288 -5.98 31.46 15.85
N VAL A 289 -6.97 31.98 15.13
CA VAL A 289 -7.63 31.17 14.10
C VAL A 289 -6.53 30.83 13.11
N PHE A 290 -5.94 29.64 13.23
CA PHE A 290 -4.88 29.22 12.31
C PHE A 290 -5.47 29.23 10.89
N PRO A 291 -4.99 30.10 9.98
CA PRO A 291 -5.36 29.97 8.59
C PRO A 291 -4.93 28.57 8.16
N ALA A 292 -5.84 27.81 7.55
CA ALA A 292 -5.47 26.55 6.92
C ALA A 292 -4.20 26.79 6.10
N SER A 293 -3.20 25.90 6.22
CA SER A 293 -1.94 26.07 5.47
C SER A 293 -2.26 26.31 4.00
N LEU A 294 -1.46 27.13 3.30
CA LEU A 294 -1.69 27.46 1.89
C LEU A 294 -1.96 26.21 1.02
N ALA A 295 -1.30 25.10 1.36
CA ALA A 295 -1.51 23.79 0.75
C ALA A 295 -2.90 23.19 1.05
N ALA A 296 -3.37 23.26 2.30
CA ALA A 296 -4.71 22.81 2.67
C ALA A 296 -5.82 23.66 2.03
N GLN A 297 -5.60 24.98 1.91
CA GLN A 297 -6.53 25.87 1.21
C GLN A 297 -6.61 25.54 -0.28
N HIS A 298 -5.47 25.30 -0.93
CA HIS A 298 -5.41 24.89 -2.33
C HIS A 298 -6.11 23.54 -2.55
N TYR A 299 -5.85 22.55 -1.68
CA TYR A 299 -6.50 21.25 -1.75
C TYR A 299 -8.03 21.36 -1.63
N LEU A 300 -8.52 22.19 -0.71
CA LEU A 300 -9.96 22.38 -0.50
C LEU A 300 -10.64 23.04 -1.71
N LEU A 301 -9.98 24.02 -2.34
CA LEU A 301 -10.47 24.62 -3.59
C LEU A 301 -10.48 23.63 -4.77
N GLU A 302 -9.45 22.79 -4.85
CA GLU A 302 -9.35 21.75 -5.89
C GLU A 302 -10.43 20.67 -5.69
N GLU A 303 -10.70 20.25 -4.45
CA GLU A 303 -11.80 19.35 -4.10
C GLU A 303 -13.16 19.96 -4.44
N GLU A 304 -13.38 21.25 -4.13
CA GLU A 304 -14.62 21.93 -4.48
C GLU A 304 -14.82 21.98 -6.01
N LYS A 305 -13.74 22.18 -6.77
CA LYS A 305 -13.78 22.13 -8.23
C LYS A 305 -14.12 20.73 -8.74
N ARG A 306 -13.48 19.68 -8.21
CA ARG A 306 -13.81 18.28 -8.54
C ARG A 306 -15.26 17.94 -8.25
N ALA A 307 -15.79 18.40 -7.11
CA ALA A 307 -17.18 18.18 -6.74
C ALA A 307 -18.14 18.80 -7.75
N LYS A 308 -17.88 20.03 -8.20
CA LYS A 308 -18.69 20.71 -9.23
C LYS A 308 -18.62 20.03 -10.60
N GLU A 309 -17.44 19.56 -10.99
CA GLU A 309 -17.27 18.80 -12.25
C GLU A 309 -18.05 17.48 -12.21
N PHE A 310 -17.99 16.77 -11.08
CA PHE A 310 -18.75 15.54 -10.88
C PHE A 310 -20.27 15.77 -10.88
N GLU A 311 -20.73 16.83 -10.20
CA GLU A 311 -22.14 17.24 -10.24
C GLU A 311 -22.60 17.53 -11.67
N LYS A 312 -21.80 18.26 -12.45
CA LYS A 312 -22.11 18.53 -13.87
C LYS A 312 -22.19 17.26 -14.70
N LEU A 313 -21.29 16.30 -14.47
CA LEU A 313 -21.29 15.02 -15.16
C LEU A 313 -22.56 14.22 -14.81
N LEU A 314 -22.93 14.17 -13.53
CA LEU A 314 -24.16 13.51 -13.08
C LEU A 314 -25.40 14.14 -13.71
N ASN A 315 -25.51 15.47 -13.70
CA ASN A 315 -26.63 16.18 -14.31
C ASN A 315 -26.73 15.87 -15.82
N THR A 316 -25.60 15.85 -16.53
CA THR A 316 -25.55 15.50 -17.96
C THR A 316 -26.07 14.08 -18.19
N HIS A 317 -25.67 13.13 -17.34
CA HIS A 317 -26.12 11.75 -17.44
C HIS A 317 -27.61 11.59 -17.13
N ILE A 318 -28.11 12.31 -16.13
CA ILE A 318 -29.54 12.35 -15.79
C ILE A 318 -30.35 12.88 -16.98
N ASP A 319 -29.90 13.97 -17.61
CA ASP A 319 -30.57 14.55 -18.79
C ASP A 319 -30.58 13.57 -19.97
N GLU A 320 -29.49 12.83 -20.19
CA GLU A 320 -29.41 11.81 -21.23
C GLU A 320 -30.37 10.65 -20.98
N LEU A 321 -30.45 10.17 -19.73
CA LEU A 321 -31.40 9.13 -19.32
C LEU A 321 -32.84 9.59 -19.49
N GLN A 322 -33.16 10.83 -19.12
CA GLN A 322 -34.49 11.40 -19.33
C GLN A 322 -34.81 11.47 -20.82
N ARG A 323 -33.90 11.97 -21.65
CA ARG A 323 -34.08 12.03 -23.10
C ARG A 323 -34.28 10.65 -23.72
N HIS A 324 -33.52 9.64 -23.30
CA HIS A 324 -33.68 8.27 -23.79
C HIS A 324 -35.03 7.68 -23.36
N THR A 325 -35.47 7.96 -22.14
CA THR A 325 -36.77 7.53 -21.61
C THR A 325 -37.91 8.17 -22.40
N GLU A 326 -37.87 9.49 -22.62
CA GLU A 326 -38.84 10.23 -23.42
C GLU A 326 -38.88 9.74 -24.87
N PHE A 327 -37.71 9.53 -25.48
CA PHE A 327 -37.61 8.98 -26.83
C PHE A 327 -38.30 7.62 -26.92
N THR A 328 -38.04 6.74 -25.96
CA THR A 328 -38.63 5.40 -25.89
C THR A 328 -40.14 5.48 -25.71
N LEU A 329 -40.62 6.28 -24.76
CA LEU A 329 -42.05 6.49 -24.52
C LEU A 329 -42.76 7.06 -25.74
N ASN A 330 -42.17 8.03 -26.44
CA ASN A 330 -42.73 8.62 -27.64
C ASN A 330 -42.79 7.61 -28.79
N LYS A 331 -41.75 6.78 -28.95
CA LYS A 331 -41.72 5.71 -29.96
C LYS A 331 -42.88 4.74 -29.79
N TYR A 332 -43.14 4.28 -28.56
CA TYR A 332 -44.24 3.34 -28.31
C TYR A 332 -45.62 4.00 -28.29
N THR A 333 -45.71 5.25 -27.85
CA THR A 333 -46.97 6.03 -27.91
C THR A 333 -47.40 6.29 -29.36
N LYS A 334 -46.46 6.70 -30.24
CA LYS A 334 -46.70 6.85 -31.68
C LYS A 334 -47.06 5.52 -32.35
N LEU A 335 -46.38 4.43 -31.99
CA LEU A 335 -46.69 3.10 -32.50
C LEU A 335 -48.11 2.64 -32.08
N LYS A 336 -48.55 2.99 -30.87
CA LYS A 336 -49.91 2.71 -30.38
C LYS A 336 -50.95 3.54 -31.13
N GLN A 337 -50.67 4.81 -31.41
CA GLN A 337 -51.61 5.69 -32.11
C GLN A 337 -51.75 5.32 -33.61
N ASN A 338 -50.67 4.88 -34.26
CA ASN A 338 -50.70 4.37 -35.64
C ASN A 338 -51.39 3.00 -35.80
N ARG A 339 -51.66 2.27 -34.71
CA ARG A 339 -52.42 1.01 -34.71
C ARG A 339 -53.93 1.18 -34.52
N HIS A 340 -54.39 2.41 -34.24
CA HIS A 340 -55.80 2.75 -34.02
C HIS A 340 -56.40 3.61 -35.14
N ILE A 341 -55.70 3.73 -36.27
CA ILE A 341 -56.20 4.20 -37.57
C ILE A 341 -56.21 2.98 -38.49
#